data_AF-A0A3S0VW79-F1
#
_entry.id   AF-A0A3S0VW79-F1
#
_cell.length_a   1.000
_cell.length_b   1.000
_cell.length_c   1.000
_cell.angle_alpha   90.00
_cell.angle_beta   90.00
_cell.angle_gamma   90.00
#
_symmetry.space_group_name_H-M   'P 1'
#
loop_
_entity.id
_entity.type
_entity.pdbx_description
1 polymer ?
#
loop_
_entity_poly.entity_id
_entity_poly.type
_entity_poly.pdbx_seq_one_letter_code
_entity_poly.pdbx_strand_id
1 'polypeptide(L)'
;MRRVDRELETIALTQASWRVCDARLPDDDGTRLLAYVEQIDDHVETLWMWPNAGECTTTASLDLALSAILERLLARRILLEAS
;
A
#
# COMPACT_ATOMS: atom_id res chain seq x y z
N MET A 1 -8.06 -12.94 -4.02
CA MET A 1 -6.69 -13.46 -3.81
C MET A 1 -6.02 -12.60 -2.75
N ARG A 2 -5.44 -13.22 -1.71
CA ARG A 2 -4.69 -12.53 -0.65
C ARG A 2 -3.22 -12.89 -0.86
N ARG A 3 -2.36 -11.89 -1.08
CA ARG A 3 -0.90 -12.09 -1.14
C ARG A 3 -0.29 -11.39 0.06
N VAL A 4 0.55 -12.10 0.79
CA VAL A 4 1.36 -11.53 1.86
C VAL A 4 2.81 -11.64 1.41
N ASP A 5 3.45 -10.50 1.21
CA ASP A 5 4.91 -10.39 1.31
C ASP A 5 5.20 -9.94 2.75
N ARG A 6 6.32 -10.34 3.37
CA ARG A 6 6.54 -10.29 4.85
C ARG A 6 6.00 -9.05 5.60
N GLU A 7 5.98 -7.88 4.96
CA GLU A 7 5.54 -6.60 5.53
C GLU A 7 4.19 -6.11 4.99
N LEU A 8 3.80 -6.51 3.78
CA LEU A 8 2.63 -6.00 3.07
C LEU A 8 1.61 -7.11 2.85
N GLU A 9 0.36 -6.76 3.08
CA GLU A 9 -0.77 -7.57 2.69
C GLU A 9 -1.53 -6.90 1.55
N THR A 10 -1.78 -7.64 0.48
CA THR A 10 -2.60 -7.21 -0.64
C THR A 10 -3.92 -7.97 -0.64
N ILE A 11 -5.03 -7.23 -0.56
CA ILE A 11 -6.40 -7.76 -0.60
C ILE A 11 -7.07 -7.28 -1.89
N ALA A 12 -7.44 -8.22 -2.75
CA ALA A 12 -8.17 -7.90 -3.97
C ALA A 12 -9.55 -7.30 -3.66
N LEU A 13 -9.85 -6.14 -4.24
CA LEU A 13 -11.18 -5.52 -4.26
C LEU A 13 -11.90 -5.88 -5.55
N THR A 14 -11.16 -5.90 -6.66
CA THR A 14 -11.60 -6.36 -7.98
C THR A 14 -10.53 -7.27 -8.60
N GLN A 15 -10.62 -7.54 -9.91
CA GLN A 15 -9.55 -8.22 -10.65
C GLN A 15 -8.32 -7.34 -10.90
N ALA A 16 -8.49 -6.02 -10.90
CA ALA A 16 -7.45 -5.04 -11.24
C ALA A 16 -7.16 -4.04 -10.11
N SER A 17 -7.82 -4.16 -8.96
CA SER A 17 -7.63 -3.25 -7.83
C SER A 17 -7.51 -3.97 -6.50
N TRP A 18 -6.67 -3.41 -5.63
CA TRP A 18 -6.29 -3.97 -4.35
C TRP A 18 -6.22 -2.91 -3.28
N ARG A 19 -6.55 -3.33 -2.06
CA ARG A 19 -6.16 -2.64 -0.84
C ARG A 19 -4.80 -3.18 -0.39
N VAL A 20 -3.87 -2.29 -0.09
CA VAL A 20 -2.55 -2.64 0.44
C VAL A 20 -2.44 -2.20 1.89
N CYS A 21 -2.15 -3.15 2.76
CA CYS A 21 -2.10 -2.97 4.21
C CYS A 21 -0.71 -3.32 4.77
N ASP A 22 -0.38 -2.74 5.93
CA ASP A 22 0.66 -3.28 6.82
C ASP A 22 0.18 -4.63 7.37
N ALA A 23 0.89 -5.70 7.02
CA ALA A 23 0.55 -7.06 7.42
C ALA A 23 0.81 -7.35 8.90
N ARG A 24 1.54 -6.48 9.61
CA ARG A 24 1.90 -6.66 11.02
C ARG A 24 0.85 -6.12 11.99
N LEU A 25 -0.09 -5.32 11.48
CA LEU A 25 -1.15 -4.73 12.30
C LEU A 25 -2.41 -5.61 12.30
N PRO A 26 -3.18 -5.63 13.41
CA PRO A 26 -4.44 -6.37 13.50
C PRO A 26 -5.45 -6.00 12.40
N ASP A 27 -6.33 -6.93 12.05
CA ASP A 27 -7.29 -6.71 10.96
C ASP A 27 -8.28 -5.57 11.21
N ASP A 28 -8.57 -5.28 12.47
CA ASP A 28 -9.44 -4.21 12.96
C ASP A 28 -8.71 -2.87 13.18
N ASP A 29 -7.38 -2.82 13.02
CA ASP A 29 -6.61 -1.58 13.07
C ASP A 29 -6.74 -0.82 11.76
N GLY A 30 -7.51 0.28 11.77
CA GLY A 30 -7.71 1.13 10.58
C GLY A 30 -6.42 1.77 10.04
N THR A 31 -5.38 1.91 10.88
CA THR A 31 -4.10 2.49 10.47
C THR A 31 -3.24 1.52 9.67
N ARG A 32 -3.65 0.25 9.56
CA ARG A 32 -3.00 -0.72 8.68
C ARG A 32 -3.13 -0.36 7.20
N LEU A 33 -4.17 0.38 6.82
CA LEU A 33 -4.40 0.72 5.42
C LEU A 33 -3.35 1.74 4.95
N LEU A 34 -2.54 1.35 3.97
CA LEU A 34 -1.45 2.17 3.43
C LEU A 34 -1.84 2.85 2.12
N ALA A 35 -2.47 2.09 1.22
CA ALA A 35 -2.87 2.58 -0.09
C ALA A 35 -3.98 1.73 -0.73
N TYR A 36 -4.67 2.32 -1.70
CA TYR A 36 -5.37 1.59 -2.74
C TYR A 36 -4.53 1.60 -4.01
N VAL A 37 -4.50 0.47 -4.71
CA VAL A 37 -3.74 0.29 -5.95
C VAL A 37 -4.67 -0.21 -7.03
N GLU A 38 -4.60 0.37 -8.21
CA GLU A 38 -5.38 -0.04 -9.37
C GLU A 38 -4.49 -0.14 -10.62
N GLN A 39 -4.56 -1.26 -11.31
CA GLN A 39 -3.92 -1.46 -12.61
C GLN A 39 -4.85 -0.88 -13.68
N ILE A 40 -4.33 0.10 -14.43
CA ILE A 40 -5.01 0.75 -15.55
C ILE A 40 -4.15 0.53 -16.79
N ASP A 41 -4.60 -0.34 -17.68
CA ASP A 41 -3.90 -0.70 -18.93
C ASP A 41 -2.39 -0.93 -18.73
N ASP A 42 -1.57 0.08 -19.07
CA ASP A 42 -0.10 0.06 -19.07
C ASP A 42 0.56 0.63 -17.80
N HIS A 43 -0.22 1.08 -16.82
CA HIS A 43 0.28 1.68 -15.60
C HIS A 43 -0.52 1.29 -14.36
N VAL A 44 -0.03 1.71 -13.21
CA VAL A 44 -0.63 1.48 -11.91
C VAL A 44 -0.79 2.80 -11.19
N GLU A 45 -2.03 3.10 -10.80
CA GLU A 45 -2.35 4.22 -9.93
C GLU A 45 -2.33 3.78 -8.46
N THR A 46 -1.76 4.61 -7.62
CA THR A 46 -1.71 4.41 -6.17
C THR A 46 -2.31 5.61 -5.47
N LEU A 47 -3.43 5.39 -4.77
CA LEU A 47 -4.06 6.35 -3.87
C LEU A 47 -3.53 6.13 -2.46
N TRP A 48 -2.81 7.11 -1.94
CA TRP A 48 -2.14 7.03 -0.65
C TRP A 48 -3.07 7.36 0.51
N MET A 49 -2.88 6.65 1.63
CA MET A 49 -3.60 6.90 2.89
C MET A 49 -2.70 7.46 3.99
N TRP A 50 -1.37 7.46 3.78
CA TRP A 50 -0.38 8.04 4.68
C TRP A 50 0.89 8.44 3.90
N PRO A 51 1.62 9.51 4.31
CA PRO A 51 1.23 10.54 5.27
C PRO A 51 0.24 11.55 4.66
N ASN A 52 0.16 11.61 3.33
CA ASN A 52 -0.72 12.52 2.60
C ASN A 52 -1.92 11.73 2.07
N ALA A 53 -2.96 11.58 2.90
CA ALA A 53 -4.18 10.90 2.46
C ALA A 53 -4.81 11.66 1.28
N GLY A 54 -5.14 10.93 0.21
CA GLY A 54 -5.73 11.51 -1.01
C GLY A 54 -4.72 11.88 -2.10
N GLU A 55 -3.40 11.75 -1.84
CA GLU A 55 -2.38 11.85 -2.89
C GLU A 55 -2.50 10.68 -3.87
N CYS A 56 -2.39 10.94 -5.17
CA CYS A 56 -2.32 9.92 -6.21
C CYS A 56 -0.96 9.96 -6.91
N THR A 57 -0.36 8.80 -7.14
CA THR A 57 0.86 8.65 -7.94
C THR A 57 0.71 7.52 -8.95
N THR A 58 1.45 7.62 -10.06
CA THR A 58 1.47 6.61 -11.11
C THR A 58 2.83 5.90 -11.17
N THR A 59 2.81 4.59 -11.38
CA THR A 59 4.00 3.78 -11.64
C THR A 59 3.78 2.87 -12.85
N ALA A 60 4.84 2.35 -13.45
CA ALA A 60 4.74 1.52 -14.66
C ALA A 60 4.30 0.07 -14.40
N SER A 61 4.30 -0.40 -13.14
CA SER A 61 3.94 -1.78 -12.81
C SER A 61 3.52 -1.94 -11.36
N LEU A 62 2.82 -3.04 -11.08
CA LEU A 62 2.38 -3.37 -9.72
C LEU A 62 3.57 -3.56 -8.77
N ASP A 63 4.67 -4.15 -9.23
CA ASP A 63 5.87 -4.35 -8.41
C ASP A 63 6.51 -3.01 -7.99
N LEU A 64 6.52 -2.01 -8.89
CA LEU A 64 7.01 -0.68 -8.56
C LEU A 64 6.11 0.02 -7.55
N ALA A 65 4.78 -0.06 -7.73
CA ALA A 65 3.83 0.48 -6.76
C ALA A 65 4.01 -0.16 -5.37
N LEU A 66 4.09 -1.49 -5.30
CA LEU A 66 4.29 -2.22 -4.03
C LEU A 66 5.64 -1.87 -3.38
N SER A 67 6.70 -1.68 -4.17
CA SER A 67 8.01 -1.24 -3.66
C SER A 67 7.94 0.16 -3.05
N ALA A 68 7.30 1.11 -3.72
CA ALA A 68 7.09 2.46 -3.20
C ALA A 68 6.26 2.46 -1.90
N ILE A 69 5.23 1.60 -1.82
CA ILE A 69 4.42 1.45 -0.62
C ILE A 69 5.26 0.88 0.54
N LEU A 70 6.10 -0.12 0.28
CA LEU A 70 7.00 -0.69 1.28
C LEU A 70 8.00 0.36 1.81
N GLU A 71 8.62 1.15 0.92
CA GLU A 71 9.52 2.22 1.31
C GLU A 71 8.84 3.24 2.25
N ARG A 72 7.60 3.63 1.91
CA ARG A 72 6.82 4.58 2.73
C ARG A 72 6.42 3.98 4.08
N LEU A 73 6.12 2.68 4.14
CA LEU A 73 5.87 1.95 5.38
C LEU A 73 7.11 1.92 6.28
N LEU A 74 8.29 1.62 5.73
CA LEU A 74 9.53 1.61 6.48
C LEU A 74 9.85 3.01 7.03
N ALA A 75 9.66 4.06 6.23
CA ALA A 75 9.82 5.45 6.67
C ALA A 75 8.83 5.82 7.81
N ARG A 76 7.56 5.40 7.70
CA ARG A 76 6.55 5.59 8.76
C ARG A 76 7.02 5.02 10.10
N ARG A 77 7.57 3.80 10.10
CA ARG A 77 8.02 3.12 11.33
C ARG A 77 9.20 3.83 11.96
N ILE A 78 10.18 4.24 11.16
CA ILE A 78 11.34 5.01 11.65
C ILE A 78 10.87 6.31 12.34
N LEU A 79 9.89 7.01 11.74
CA LEU A 79 9.34 8.24 12.32
C LEU A 79 8.58 7.99 13.63
N LEU A 80 7.81 6.90 13.73
CA LEU A 80 7.08 6.53 14.94
C LEU A 80 8.00 6.01 16.06
N GLU A 81 9.12 5.37 15.73
CA GLU A 81 10.12 4.94 16.73
C GLU A 81 10.93 6.12 17.29
N ALA A 82 11.01 7.23 16.56
CA ALA A 82 11.72 8.44 16.96
C ALA A 82 10.88 9.44 17.77
N SER A 83 9.57 9.19 17.92
CA SER A 83 8.59 10.05 18.63
C SER A 83 8.23 9.50 20.00
#